data_AF-R7KB97-F1
#
_entry.id   AF-R7KB97-F1
#
_cell.length_a   1.000
_cell.length_b   1.000
_cell.length_c   1.000
_cell.angle_alpha   90.00
_cell.angle_beta   90.00
_cell.angle_gamma   90.00
#
_symmetry.space_group_name_H-M   'P 1'
#
loop_
_entity.id
_entity.type
_entity.pdbx_description
1 polymer ?
#
loop_
_entity_poly.entity_id
_entity_poly.type
_entity_poly.pdbx_seq_one_letter_code
_entity_poly.pdbx_strand_id
1 'polypeptide(L)'
;MAINKIKFLHAIVRWHFLLHTIQNKLKEIQMRVGVIGIVVRGDRGISIEMQKLFNEFSDIIIGRMGVPRENMSAISLIVEGTVERISALTGKLGKFDGLKVKSALTTMD
;
A
#
# COMPACT_ATOMS: atom_id res chain seq x y z
N MET A 1 -32.52 -5.41 43.25
CA MET A 1 -31.12 -5.89 43.30
C MET A 1 -30.73 -6.72 42.06
N ALA A 2 -31.59 -7.59 41.50
CA ALA A 2 -31.27 -8.45 40.35
C ALA A 2 -31.08 -7.75 38.97
N ILE A 3 -31.82 -6.66 38.71
CA ILE A 3 -31.78 -5.94 37.41
C ILE A 3 -30.39 -5.34 37.12
N ASN A 4 -29.67 -4.88 38.16
CA ASN A 4 -28.33 -4.33 38.00
C ASN A 4 -27.29 -5.40 37.62
N LYS A 5 -27.45 -6.65 38.07
CA LYS A 5 -26.57 -7.77 37.67
C LYS A 5 -26.72 -8.10 36.19
N ILE A 6 -27.95 -8.06 35.66
CA ILE A 6 -28.22 -8.36 34.23
C ILE A 6 -27.66 -7.25 33.33
N LYS A 7 -27.86 -5.97 33.68
CA LYS A 7 -27.26 -4.85 32.94
C LYS A 7 -25.72 -4.92 32.95
N PHE A 8 -25.13 -5.35 34.07
CA PHE A 8 -23.69 -5.53 34.19
C PHE A 8 -23.17 -6.67 33.30
N LEU A 9 -23.87 -7.80 33.27
CA LEU A 9 -23.50 -8.93 32.41
C LEU A 9 -23.62 -8.57 30.92
N HIS A 10 -24.67 -7.85 30.53
CA HIS A 10 -24.87 -7.40 29.16
C HIS A 10 -23.80 -6.38 28.72
N ALA A 11 -23.35 -5.52 29.66
CA ALA A 11 -22.21 -4.64 29.42
C ALA A 11 -20.92 -5.43 29.20
N ILE A 12 -20.63 -6.44 30.03
CA ILE A 12 -19.42 -7.28 29.87
C ILE A 12 -19.40 -8.02 28.53
N VAL A 13 -20.51 -8.65 28.14
CA VAL A 13 -20.60 -9.35 26.84
C VAL A 13 -20.40 -8.39 25.67
N ARG A 14 -20.96 -7.18 25.76
CA ARG A 14 -20.78 -6.13 24.74
C ARG A 14 -19.33 -5.61 24.72
N TRP A 15 -18.69 -5.47 25.88
CA TRP A 15 -17.27 -5.10 25.99
C TRP A 15 -16.33 -6.18 25.41
N HIS A 16 -16.61 -7.46 25.65
CA HIS A 16 -15.86 -8.57 25.05
C HIS A 16 -15.96 -8.55 23.51
N PHE A 17 -17.16 -8.33 22.97
CA PHE A 17 -17.37 -8.23 21.53
C PHE A 17 -16.68 -7.00 20.92
N LEU A 18 -16.70 -5.87 21.63
CA LEU A 18 -16.01 -4.65 21.21
C LEU A 18 -14.49 -4.87 21.16
N LEU A 19 -13.92 -5.51 22.19
CA LEU A 19 -12.50 -5.86 22.23
C LEU A 19 -12.12 -6.77 21.06
N HIS A 20 -12.93 -7.78 20.75
CA HIS A 20 -12.68 -8.68 19.61
C HIS A 20 -12.73 -7.95 18.26
N THR A 21 -13.64 -6.99 18.11
CA THR A 21 -13.76 -6.16 16.90
C THR A 21 -12.56 -5.23 16.74
N ILE A 22 -12.10 -4.60 17.83
CA ILE A 22 -10.91 -3.73 17.84
C ILE A 22 -9.64 -4.54 17.54
N GLN A 23 -9.50 -5.72 18.16
CA GLN A 23 -8.37 -6.63 17.93
C GLN A 23 -8.30 -7.09 16.46
N ASN A 24 -9.43 -7.44 15.85
CA ASN A 24 -9.46 -7.78 14.42
C ASN A 24 -9.10 -6.60 13.52
N LYS A 25 -9.60 -5.39 13.82
CA LYS A 25 -9.30 -4.19 13.03
C LYS A 25 -7.83 -3.79 13.10
N LEU A 26 -7.18 -3.99 14.25
CA LEU A 26 -5.74 -3.77 14.39
C LEU A 26 -4.91 -4.83 13.63
N LYS A 27 -5.46 -6.04 13.43
CA LYS A 27 -4.81 -7.14 12.70
C LYS A 27 -4.88 -6.98 11.17
N GLU A 28 -5.79 -6.14 10.66
CA GLU A 28 -5.96 -5.88 9.22
C GLU A 28 -4.97 -4.88 8.62
N ILE A 29 -4.28 -4.06 9.43
CA ILE A 29 -3.22 -3.17 8.93
C ILE A 29 -1.97 -4.00 8.67
N GLN A 30 -2.00 -4.78 7.59
CA GLN A 30 -0.87 -5.59 7.16
C GLN A 30 0.09 -4.74 6.35
N MET A 31 1.26 -4.49 6.93
CA MET A 31 2.39 -3.95 6.19
C MET A 31 2.92 -5.03 5.25
N ARG A 32 3.16 -4.63 4.00
CA ARG A 32 3.78 -5.47 2.97
C ARG A 32 5.09 -4.84 2.56
N VAL A 33 6.06 -5.68 2.23
CA VAL A 33 7.24 -5.29 1.48
C VAL A 33 7.08 -5.78 0.04
N GLY A 34 7.57 -5.03 -0.92
CA GLY A 34 7.44 -5.41 -2.31
C GLY A 34 8.40 -4.73 -3.25
N VAL A 35 8.39 -5.23 -4.48
CA VAL A 35 9.10 -4.65 -5.61
C VAL A 35 8.11 -4.29 -6.71
N ILE A 36 8.26 -3.09 -7.28
CA ILE A 36 7.47 -2.61 -8.41
C ILE A 36 8.43 -2.39 -9.58
N GLY A 37 8.30 -3.23 -10.60
CA GLY A 37 8.99 -3.09 -11.87
C GLY A 37 8.21 -2.20 -12.83
N ILE A 38 8.87 -1.19 -13.38
CA ILE A 38 8.29 -0.19 -14.27
C ILE A 38 9.14 -0.11 -15.54
N VAL A 39 8.50 -0.28 -16.68
CA VAL A 39 9.09 0.03 -18.00
C VAL A 39 8.47 1.32 -18.48
N VAL A 40 9.32 2.32 -18.75
CA VAL A 40 8.93 3.65 -19.22
C VAL A 40 9.28 3.79 -20.70
N ARG A 41 8.28 4.15 -21.51
CA ARG A 41 8.42 4.56 -22.92
C ARG A 41 7.69 5.88 -23.12
N GLY A 42 8.18 6.70 -24.05
CA GLY A 42 7.58 7.99 -24.39
C GLY A 42 8.51 9.17 -24.09
N ASP A 43 7.93 10.36 -23.97
CA ASP A 43 8.68 11.60 -23.87
C ASP A 43 9.04 11.98 -22.42
N ARG A 44 9.69 13.14 -22.28
CA ARG A 44 10.06 13.69 -20.97
C ARG A 44 8.86 14.06 -20.10
N GLY A 45 7.69 14.36 -20.67
CA GLY A 45 6.49 14.72 -19.94
C GLY A 45 6.01 13.58 -19.05
N ILE A 46 6.00 12.36 -19.59
CA ILE A 46 5.65 11.14 -18.82
C ILE A 46 6.57 10.98 -17.61
N SER A 47 7.88 11.24 -17.80
CA SER A 47 8.85 11.13 -16.72
C SER A 47 8.61 12.16 -15.61
N ILE A 48 8.22 13.39 -15.96
CA ILE A 48 7.92 14.46 -14.98
C ILE A 48 6.69 14.10 -14.15
N GLU A 49 5.60 13.68 -14.79
CA GLU A 49 4.36 13.33 -14.08
C GLU A 49 4.54 12.08 -13.20
N MET A 50 5.27 11.07 -13.69
CA MET A 50 5.63 9.90 -12.89
C MET A 50 6.47 10.30 -11.65
N GLN A 51 7.43 11.23 -11.79
CA GLN A 51 8.23 11.69 -10.67
C GLN A 51 7.40 12.43 -9.61
N LYS A 52 6.40 13.22 -10.02
CA LYS A 52 5.46 13.84 -9.07
C LYS A 52 4.71 12.77 -8.27
N LEU A 53 4.27 11.71 -8.93
CA LEU A 53 3.61 10.59 -8.27
C LEU A 53 4.55 9.87 -7.29
N PHE A 54 5.82 9.65 -7.64
CA PHE A 54 6.78 9.08 -6.69
C PHE A 54 6.97 9.96 -5.46
N ASN A 55 6.97 11.28 -5.61
CA ASN A 55 7.04 12.19 -4.47
C ASN A 55 5.78 12.11 -3.58
N GLU A 56 4.58 12.01 -4.18
CA GLU A 56 3.30 11.81 -3.46
C GLU A 56 3.28 10.54 -2.61
N PHE A 57 4.00 9.49 -3.04
CA PHE A 57 4.10 8.19 -2.38
C PHE A 57 5.47 7.94 -1.73
N SER A 58 6.24 9.00 -1.48
CA SER A 58 7.58 8.88 -0.86
C SER A 58 7.54 8.23 0.53
N ASP A 59 6.40 8.28 1.21
CA ASP A 59 6.15 7.63 2.50
C ASP A 59 6.30 6.10 2.45
N ILE A 60 6.08 5.48 1.28
CA ILE A 60 6.16 4.03 1.10
C ILE A 60 7.29 3.56 0.18
N ILE A 61 8.06 4.47 -0.43
CA ILE A 61 9.16 4.12 -1.33
C ILE A 61 10.47 4.13 -0.55
N ILE A 62 10.97 2.94 -0.19
CA ILE A 62 12.21 2.79 0.58
C ILE A 62 13.47 2.82 -0.29
N GLY A 63 13.33 2.55 -1.58
CA GLY A 63 14.44 2.62 -2.52
C GLY A 63 14.01 2.55 -3.97
N ARG A 64 14.89 2.96 -4.88
CA ARG A 64 14.67 2.79 -6.31
C ARG A 64 15.97 2.66 -7.10
N MET A 65 15.91 1.96 -8.22
CA MET A 65 16.98 1.87 -9.19
C MET A 65 16.43 2.19 -10.58
N GLY A 66 17.13 3.04 -11.33
CA GLY A 66 16.83 3.35 -12.73
C GLY A 66 17.93 2.84 -13.65
N VAL A 67 17.53 2.22 -14.76
CA VAL A 67 18.43 1.70 -15.79
C VAL A 67 17.97 2.25 -17.15
N PRO A 68 18.59 3.32 -17.66
CA PRO A 68 18.26 3.85 -18.97
C PRO A 68 18.75 2.91 -20.09
N ARG A 69 17.96 2.79 -21.15
CA ARG A 69 18.30 2.13 -22.43
C ARG A 69 17.94 3.08 -23.57
N GLU A 70 18.36 2.75 -24.79
CA GLU A 70 18.14 3.61 -25.96
C GLU A 70 16.65 3.91 -26.24
N ASN A 71 15.79 2.90 -26.11
CA ASN A 71 14.36 3.00 -26.50
C ASN A 71 13.38 2.96 -25.32
N MET A 72 13.88 2.80 -24.09
CA MET A 72 13.07 2.70 -22.87
C MET A 72 13.94 2.84 -21.62
N SER A 73 13.32 3.12 -20.49
CA SER A 73 13.98 3.04 -19.17
C SER A 73 13.30 1.99 -18.33
N ALA A 74 14.08 1.19 -17.60
CA ALA A 74 13.57 0.33 -16.55
C ALA A 74 13.76 1.02 -15.19
N ILE A 75 12.73 1.00 -14.35
CA ILE A 75 12.78 1.50 -12.98
C ILE A 75 12.27 0.39 -12.07
N SER A 76 12.98 0.15 -10.99
CA SER A 76 12.51 -0.70 -9.88
C SER A 76 12.28 0.19 -8.67
N LEU A 77 11.13 0.03 -8.02
CA LEU A 77 10.86 0.59 -6.70
C LEU A 77 10.83 -0.55 -5.68
N ILE A 78 11.48 -0.34 -4.55
CA ILE A 78 11.31 -1.16 -3.36
C ILE A 78 10.34 -0.37 -2.46
N VAL A 79 9.27 -1.03 -2.03
CA VAL A 79 8.19 -0.39 -1.27
C VAL A 79 7.89 -1.12 0.02
N GLU A 80 7.51 -0.35 1.03
CA GLU A 80 7.01 -0.83 2.31
C GLU A 80 5.80 0.01 2.72
N GLY A 81 4.65 -0.63 2.97
CA GLY A 81 3.41 0.10 3.23
C GLY A 81 2.20 -0.81 3.37
N THR A 82 1.03 -0.21 3.61
CA THR A 82 -0.23 -0.98 3.58
C THR A 82 -0.56 -1.41 2.15
N VAL A 83 -1.33 -2.49 2.02
CA VAL A 83 -1.79 -3.01 0.72
C VAL A 83 -2.52 -1.93 -0.07
N GLU A 84 -3.36 -1.14 0.59
CA GLU A 84 -4.16 -0.06 -0.03
C GLU A 84 -3.25 1.03 -0.58
N ARG A 85 -2.23 1.45 0.18
CA ARG A 85 -1.32 2.52 -0.22
C ARG A 85 -0.45 2.09 -1.41
N ILE A 86 0.09 0.86 -1.37
CA ILE A 86 0.87 0.28 -2.46
C ILE A 86 0.00 0.08 -3.72
N SER A 87 -1.24 -0.40 -3.55
CA SER A 87 -2.19 -0.58 -4.66
C SER A 87 -2.63 0.74 -5.29
N ALA A 88 -2.75 1.80 -4.50
CA ALA A 88 -3.02 3.14 -5.01
C ALA A 88 -1.85 3.66 -5.86
N LEU A 89 -0.60 3.43 -5.46
CA LEU A 89 0.59 3.78 -6.25
C LEU A 89 0.61 3.02 -7.58
N THR A 90 0.52 1.68 -7.55
CA THR A 90 0.59 0.85 -8.77
C THR A 90 -0.60 1.12 -9.69
N GLY A 91 -1.79 1.33 -9.14
CA GLY A 91 -2.99 1.69 -9.89
C GLY A 91 -2.88 3.05 -10.59
N LYS A 92 -2.28 4.06 -9.94
CA LYS A 92 -2.00 5.36 -10.57
C LYS A 92 -0.93 5.24 -11.66
N LEU A 93 0.16 4.50 -11.40
CA LEU A 93 1.21 4.26 -12.40
C LEU A 93 0.69 3.50 -13.64
N GLY A 94 -0.25 2.57 -13.46
CA GLY A 94 -0.84 1.78 -14.54
C GLY A 94 -1.76 2.56 -15.49
N LYS A 95 -2.12 3.81 -15.15
CA LYS A 95 -2.96 4.67 -16.00
C LYS A 95 -2.17 5.48 -17.03
N PHE A 96 -0.84 5.46 -16.95
CA PHE A 96 0.00 6.14 -17.92
C PHE A 96 0.19 5.28 -19.16
N ASP A 97 -0.19 5.78 -20.33
CA ASP A 97 -0.09 5.03 -21.61
C ASP A 97 1.35 4.59 -21.95
N GLY A 98 2.35 5.31 -21.45
CA GLY A 98 3.77 5.02 -21.65
C GLY A 98 4.41 4.07 -20.62
N LEU A 99 3.67 3.65 -19.59
CA LEU A 99 4.20 2.79 -18.54
C LEU A 99 3.68 1.36 -18.63
N LYS A 100 4.57 0.39 -18.41
CA LYS A 100 4.18 -0.98 -18.04
C LYS A 100 4.64 -1.27 -16.63
N VAL A 101 3.69 -1.66 -15.77
CA VAL A 101 3.92 -1.83 -14.35
C VAL A 101 3.63 -3.26 -13.94
N LYS A 102 4.51 -3.85 -13.13
CA LYS A 102 4.32 -5.14 -12.47
C LYS A 102 4.78 -5.02 -11.03
N SER A 103 4.08 -5.68 -10.11
CA SER A 103 4.41 -5.65 -8.69
C SER A 103 4.40 -7.06 -8.10
N ALA A 104 5.34 -7.33 -7.21
CA ALA A 104 5.35 -8.52 -6.37
C ALA A 104 5.43 -8.07 -4.92
N LEU A 105 4.47 -8.53 -4.10
CA LEU A 105 4.35 -8.17 -2.69
C LEU A 105 4.49 -9.43 -1.84
N THR A 106 5.10 -9.31 -0.68
CA THR A 106 5.20 -10.36 0.34
C THR A 106 4.92 -9.77 1.73
N THR A 107 4.63 -10.65 2.68
CA THR A 107 4.64 -10.32 4.10
C THR A 107 6.08 -10.25 4.63
N MET A 108 6.27 -9.48 5.70
CA MET A 108 7.48 -9.49 6.53
C MET A 108 7.22 -10.41 7.72
N ASP A 109 7.21 -11.71 7.48
CA ASP A 109 6.94 -12.76 8.46
C ASP A 109 8.16 -13.66 8.68
#